data_AF-A0AAU7MEI9-F1
#
_entry.id   AF-A0AAU7MEI9-F1
#
_cell.length_a   1.000
_cell.length_b   1.000
_cell.length_c   1.000
_cell.angle_alpha   90.00
_cell.angle_beta   90.00
_cell.angle_gamma   90.00
#
_symmetry.space_group_name_H-M   'P 1'
#
loop_
_entity.id
_entity.type
_entity.pdbx_description
1 polymer ?
#
loop_
_entity_poly.entity_id
_entity_poly.type
_entity_poly.pdbx_seq_one_letter_code
_entity_poly.pdbx_strand_id
1 'polypeptide(L)'
;MRRTLRALTTALTLLVAVLAAPAAGHASPPPPQELGGLDLSAYCRSVGAAEATLTGGTAYDWHCRSADGRQTDLAFDAACRWTYRTDAAVDRIGNFYDPTSVRCWRVRADVVAPDFSRWCQATGHSDALLTGGTVYDWRCVSYSRAGVMYSDVDVLATCRETTFGYATVERFVSFRDAYSWQCRI
;
A
#
# COMPACT_ATOMS: atom_id res chain seq x y z
N MET A 1 25.84 29.71 82.12
CA MET A 1 26.63 30.53 81.18
C MET A 1 26.60 29.89 79.80
N ARG A 2 26.21 30.67 78.77
CA ARG A 2 26.52 30.53 77.33
C ARG A 2 26.02 29.25 76.63
N ARG A 3 24.88 29.32 75.93
CA ARG A 3 24.67 29.85 74.55
C ARG A 3 24.81 28.75 73.48
N THR A 4 23.65 28.21 73.08
CA THR A 4 23.17 28.06 71.68
C THR A 4 24.11 27.48 70.63
N LEU A 5 23.88 26.22 70.24
CA LEU A 5 24.03 25.74 68.86
C LEU A 5 22.69 25.12 68.43
N ARG A 6 21.86 25.91 67.75
CA ARG A 6 21.61 25.84 66.29
C ARG A 6 20.84 24.58 65.88
N ALA A 7 19.53 24.70 66.09
CA ALA A 7 18.51 24.03 65.31
C ALA A 7 18.68 24.34 63.82
N LEU A 8 18.54 23.32 62.96
CA LEU A 8 18.06 23.41 61.57
C LEU A 8 18.08 22.02 60.94
N THR A 9 17.03 21.24 61.18
CA THR A 9 16.64 20.10 60.34
C THR A 9 15.24 20.39 59.80
N THR A 10 15.19 21.31 58.85
CA THR A 10 14.00 21.58 58.05
C THR A 10 13.71 20.39 57.14
N ALA A 11 12.57 19.77 57.38
CA ALA A 11 11.94 18.78 56.54
C ALA A 11 11.68 19.34 55.12
N LEU A 12 12.07 18.60 54.10
CA LEU A 12 11.66 18.85 52.71
C LEU A 12 11.57 17.53 51.93
N THR A 13 10.58 16.71 52.25
CA THR A 13 10.12 15.63 51.36
C THR A 13 8.95 16.16 50.54
N LEU A 14 9.27 16.87 49.46
CA LEU A 14 8.29 17.29 48.45
C LEU A 14 8.12 16.16 47.43
N LEU A 15 6.86 15.74 47.32
CA LEU A 15 6.23 14.90 46.29
C LEU A 15 6.95 14.89 44.93
N VAL A 16 7.27 13.69 44.43
CA VAL A 16 7.30 13.43 42.98
C VAL A 16 6.50 12.15 42.73
N ALA A 17 5.18 12.27 42.73
CA ALA A 17 4.33 11.28 42.10
C ALA A 17 4.41 11.54 40.59
N VAL A 18 5.35 10.88 39.92
CA VAL A 18 5.39 10.86 38.45
C VAL A 18 4.10 10.19 38.00
N LEU A 19 3.18 10.98 37.45
CA LEU A 19 2.04 10.49 36.68
C LEU A 19 2.61 9.72 35.47
N ALA A 20 2.79 8.41 35.61
CA ALA A 20 2.88 7.52 34.47
C ALA A 20 1.50 7.51 33.81
N ALA A 21 1.25 8.48 32.93
CA ALA A 21 0.14 8.38 32.01
C ALA A 21 0.35 7.07 31.22
N PRO A 22 -0.65 6.17 31.14
CA PRO A 22 -0.54 5.02 30.26
C PRO A 22 -0.30 5.59 28.86
N ALA A 23 0.82 5.22 28.25
CA ALA A 23 1.03 5.47 26.83
C ALA A 23 -0.20 4.91 26.12
N ALA A 24 -0.99 5.78 25.49
CA ALA A 24 -2.07 5.33 24.63
C ALA A 24 -1.42 4.40 23.60
N GLY A 25 -1.65 3.10 23.74
CA GLY A 25 -1.25 2.15 22.71
C GLY A 25 -1.94 2.59 21.44
N HIS A 26 -1.18 3.04 20.45
CA HIS A 26 -1.72 3.33 19.14
C HIS A 26 -2.30 2.01 18.63
N ALA A 27 -3.63 1.91 18.60
CA ALA A 27 -4.28 0.76 18.01
C ALA A 27 -3.87 0.70 16.53
N SER A 28 -3.44 -0.47 16.07
CA SER A 28 -3.13 -0.66 14.66
C SER A 28 -4.36 -0.29 13.81
N PRO A 29 -4.16 0.36 12.66
CA PRO A 29 -5.27 0.68 11.78
C PRO A 29 -6.02 -0.59 11.35
N PRO A 30 -7.33 -0.49 11.07
CA PRO A 30 -8.08 -1.62 10.53
C PRO A 30 -7.43 -2.05 9.21
N PRO A 31 -7.27 -3.36 8.97
CA PRO A 31 -6.62 -3.85 7.77
C PRO A 31 -7.43 -3.51 6.52
N PRO A 32 -6.76 -3.40 5.35
CA PRO A 32 -7.45 -3.38 4.08
C PRO A 32 -8.40 -4.56 3.92
N GLN A 33 -9.58 -4.30 3.36
CA GLN A 33 -10.63 -5.30 3.19
C GLN A 33 -10.91 -5.53 1.71
N GLU A 34 -10.82 -6.77 1.24
CA GLU A 34 -11.31 -7.12 -0.10
C GLU A 34 -12.84 -6.97 -0.14
N LEU A 35 -13.33 -6.17 -1.08
CA LEU A 35 -14.75 -5.91 -1.27
C LEU A 35 -15.37 -6.86 -2.32
N GLY A 36 -14.54 -7.39 -3.23
CA GLY A 36 -14.93 -8.32 -4.28
C GLY A 36 -14.66 -7.82 -5.71
N GLY A 37 -15.35 -8.42 -6.67
CA GLY A 37 -15.24 -8.08 -8.10
C GLY A 37 -16.10 -6.89 -8.53
N LEU A 38 -16.04 -6.55 -9.81
CA LEU A 38 -16.77 -5.42 -10.40
C LEU A 38 -17.77 -5.91 -11.45
N ASP A 39 -18.93 -5.26 -11.53
CA ASP A 39 -19.77 -5.32 -12.74
C ASP A 39 -19.38 -4.16 -13.67
N LEU A 40 -18.40 -4.43 -14.53
CA LEU A 40 -17.87 -3.43 -15.45
C LEU A 40 -18.94 -2.94 -16.44
N SER A 41 -19.87 -3.80 -16.86
CA SER A 41 -20.96 -3.42 -17.76
C SER A 41 -21.98 -2.52 -17.07
N ALA A 42 -22.27 -2.72 -15.79
CA ALA A 42 -23.08 -1.79 -15.01
C ALA A 42 -22.38 -0.44 -14.81
N TYR A 43 -21.07 -0.45 -14.50
CA TYR A 43 -20.29 0.78 -14.40
C TYR A 43 -20.26 1.56 -15.72
N CYS A 44 -19.95 0.91 -16.83
CA CYS A 44 -19.92 1.54 -18.15
C CYS A 44 -21.27 2.15 -18.53
N ARG A 45 -22.39 1.48 -18.24
CA ARG A 45 -23.74 2.06 -18.42
C ARG A 45 -23.98 3.28 -17.56
N SER A 46 -23.48 3.30 -16.33
CA SER A 46 -23.62 4.45 -15.43
C SER A 46 -22.91 5.71 -15.94
N VAL A 47 -21.85 5.54 -16.75
CA VAL A 47 -21.10 6.64 -17.37
C VAL A 47 -21.53 6.93 -18.82
N GLY A 48 -22.68 6.38 -19.26
CA GLY A 48 -23.28 6.66 -20.57
C GLY A 48 -22.79 5.81 -21.73
N ALA A 49 -22.01 4.75 -21.47
CA ALA A 49 -21.66 3.75 -22.47
C ALA A 49 -22.73 2.64 -22.56
N ALA A 50 -22.65 1.80 -23.59
CA ALA A 50 -23.58 0.68 -23.76
C ALA A 50 -23.19 -0.53 -22.88
N GLU A 51 -21.89 -0.86 -22.85
CA GLU A 51 -21.37 -2.02 -22.12
C GLU A 51 -19.85 -1.93 -21.89
N ALA A 52 -19.31 -2.85 -21.10
CA ALA A 52 -17.87 -3.10 -21.04
C ALA A 52 -17.47 -4.14 -22.08
N THR A 53 -16.32 -3.94 -22.73
CA THR A 53 -15.73 -4.88 -23.68
C THR A 53 -14.27 -5.11 -23.35
N LEU A 54 -13.80 -6.33 -23.55
CA LEU A 54 -12.39 -6.69 -23.49
C LEU A 54 -11.87 -6.86 -24.92
N THR A 55 -10.84 -6.10 -25.30
CA THR A 55 -10.28 -6.12 -26.68
C THR A 55 -8.93 -6.82 -26.78
N GLY A 56 -8.40 -7.29 -25.65
CA GLY A 56 -7.07 -7.88 -25.55
C GLY A 56 -6.94 -8.84 -24.36
N GLY A 57 -5.70 -9.02 -23.91
CA GLY A 57 -5.34 -10.04 -22.91
C GLY A 57 -4.82 -9.47 -21.60
N THR A 58 -4.87 -8.16 -21.39
CA THR A 58 -4.35 -7.50 -20.20
C THR A 58 -5.44 -6.76 -19.45
N ALA A 59 -5.20 -6.45 -18.18
CA ALA A 59 -6.10 -5.63 -17.37
C ALA A 59 -6.45 -4.30 -18.05
N TYR A 60 -5.55 -3.73 -18.87
CA TYR A 60 -5.78 -2.44 -19.54
C TYR A 60 -6.60 -2.52 -20.83
N ASP A 61 -6.89 -3.73 -21.32
CA ASP A 61 -7.67 -3.90 -22.54
C ASP A 61 -9.19 -3.91 -22.28
N TRP A 62 -9.61 -3.56 -21.05
CA TRP A 62 -11.00 -3.28 -20.72
C TRP A 62 -11.38 -1.86 -21.13
N HIS A 63 -12.47 -1.75 -21.88
CA HIS A 63 -13.00 -0.47 -22.35
C HIS A 63 -14.50 -0.38 -22.12
N CYS A 64 -14.98 0.83 -21.89
CA CYS A 64 -16.40 1.13 -22.06
C CYS A 64 -16.68 1.45 -23.52
N ARG A 65 -17.60 0.70 -24.14
CA ARG A 65 -18.02 0.87 -25.54
C ARG A 65 -19.36 1.59 -25.62
N SER A 66 -19.43 2.72 -26.32
CA SER A 66 -20.69 3.42 -26.59
C SER A 66 -21.49 2.76 -27.71
N ALA A 67 -22.77 3.15 -27.87
CA ALA A 67 -23.69 2.55 -28.84
C ALA A 67 -23.24 2.73 -30.31
N ASP A 68 -22.45 3.76 -30.58
CA ASP A 68 -21.81 4.03 -31.87
C ASP A 68 -20.52 3.22 -32.10
N GLY A 69 -20.14 2.36 -31.17
CA GLY A 69 -18.96 1.50 -31.23
C GLY A 69 -17.66 2.16 -30.74
N ARG A 70 -17.66 3.45 -30.40
CA ARG A 70 -16.48 4.13 -29.86
C ARG A 70 -16.11 3.55 -28.50
N GLN A 71 -14.81 3.42 -28.24
CA GLN A 71 -14.27 2.89 -27.00
C GLN A 71 -13.60 3.99 -26.18
N THR A 72 -13.68 3.84 -24.86
CA THR A 72 -13.00 4.69 -23.87
C THR A 72 -12.38 3.81 -22.81
N ASP A 73 -11.23 4.23 -22.30
CA ASP A 73 -10.50 3.47 -21.29
C ASP A 73 -11.32 3.36 -20.00
N LEU A 74 -11.28 2.16 -19.42
CA LEU A 74 -11.93 1.89 -18.14
C LEU A 74 -10.97 2.21 -17.00
N ALA A 75 -11.36 3.15 -16.13
CA ALA A 75 -10.65 3.43 -14.89
C ALA A 75 -11.18 2.53 -13.75
N PHE A 76 -10.41 1.50 -13.36
CA PHE A 76 -10.87 0.54 -12.34
C PHE A 76 -11.04 1.17 -10.96
N ASP A 77 -10.23 2.17 -10.59
CA ASP A 77 -10.38 2.86 -9.31
C ASP A 77 -11.74 3.58 -9.23
N ALA A 78 -12.13 4.27 -10.31
CA ALA A 78 -13.44 4.90 -10.42
C ALA A 78 -14.58 3.86 -10.43
N ALA A 79 -14.40 2.73 -11.12
CA ALA A 79 -15.37 1.63 -11.11
C ALA A 79 -15.55 1.02 -9.71
N CYS A 80 -14.47 0.87 -8.93
CA CYS A 80 -14.53 0.41 -7.56
C CYS A 80 -15.29 1.41 -6.66
N ARG A 81 -14.99 2.70 -6.76
CA ARG A 81 -15.69 3.75 -5.98
C ARG A 81 -17.18 3.78 -6.31
N TRP A 82 -17.54 3.65 -7.59
CA TRP A 82 -18.92 3.60 -8.04
C TRP A 82 -19.65 2.35 -7.52
N THR A 83 -19.05 1.16 -7.69
CA THR A 83 -19.66 -0.13 -7.31
C THR A 83 -19.96 -0.19 -5.82
N TYR A 84 -19.01 0.24 -4.99
CA TYR A 84 -19.10 0.14 -3.54
C TYR A 84 -19.53 1.43 -2.84
N ARG A 85 -19.82 2.49 -3.60
CA ARG A 85 -20.30 3.80 -3.14
C ARG A 85 -19.43 4.41 -2.04
N THR A 86 -18.11 4.32 -2.21
CA THR A 86 -17.15 4.84 -1.23
C THR A 86 -15.84 5.24 -1.87
N ASP A 87 -15.32 6.41 -1.50
CA ASP A 87 -14.01 6.90 -1.97
C ASP A 87 -12.84 6.10 -1.40
N ALA A 88 -13.09 5.32 -0.35
CA ALA A 88 -12.14 4.37 0.24
C ALA A 88 -11.94 3.12 -0.62
N ALA A 89 -12.74 2.92 -1.67
CA ALA A 89 -12.57 1.77 -2.58
C ALA A 89 -11.50 2.08 -3.63
N VAL A 90 -10.56 1.14 -3.80
CA VAL A 90 -9.50 1.18 -4.79
C VAL A 90 -9.43 -0.15 -5.53
N ASP A 91 -8.95 -0.12 -6.76
CA ASP A 91 -8.61 -1.33 -7.51
C ASP A 91 -7.26 -1.91 -7.08
N ARG A 92 -7.13 -3.23 -7.21
CA ARG A 92 -5.88 -3.96 -7.23
C ARG A 92 -5.91 -4.94 -8.40
N ILE A 93 -4.94 -4.78 -9.30
CA ILE A 93 -4.69 -5.74 -10.39
C ILE A 93 -3.75 -6.82 -9.84
N GLY A 94 -4.25 -8.05 -9.67
CA GLY A 94 -3.43 -9.16 -9.16
C GLY A 94 -2.37 -9.64 -10.15
N ASN A 95 -2.72 -9.70 -11.44
CA ASN A 95 -1.83 -10.04 -12.54
C ASN A 95 -2.19 -9.20 -13.76
N PHE A 96 -1.28 -8.35 -14.22
CA PHE A 96 -1.50 -7.46 -15.36
C PHE A 96 -1.90 -8.22 -16.64
N TYR A 97 -1.37 -9.43 -16.84
CA TYR A 97 -1.65 -10.29 -17.99
C TYR A 97 -2.87 -11.19 -17.79
N ASP A 98 -3.63 -11.00 -16.71
CA ASP A 98 -4.94 -11.61 -16.51
C ASP A 98 -5.99 -10.49 -16.34
N PRO A 99 -6.82 -10.24 -17.37
CA PRO A 99 -7.81 -9.17 -17.35
C PRO A 99 -8.91 -9.39 -16.31
N THR A 100 -9.01 -10.58 -15.71
CA THR A 100 -10.00 -10.92 -14.68
C THR A 100 -9.45 -10.83 -13.25
N SER A 101 -8.16 -10.52 -13.10
CA SER A 101 -7.47 -10.47 -11.80
C SER A 101 -7.78 -9.23 -10.95
N VAL A 102 -8.58 -8.29 -11.47
CA VAL A 102 -8.88 -7.04 -10.79
C VAL A 102 -9.89 -7.27 -9.67
N ARG A 103 -9.59 -6.75 -8.48
CA ARG A 103 -10.48 -6.76 -7.32
C ARG A 103 -10.52 -5.38 -6.68
N CYS A 104 -11.62 -5.07 -6.02
CA CYS A 104 -11.75 -3.85 -5.23
C CYS A 104 -11.40 -4.10 -3.77
N TRP A 105 -10.73 -3.13 -3.18
CA TRP A 105 -10.30 -3.14 -1.78
C TRP A 105 -10.74 -1.86 -1.10
N ARG A 106 -11.23 -1.95 0.13
CA ARG A 106 -11.41 -0.80 1.01
C ARG A 106 -10.10 -0.54 1.73
N VAL A 107 -9.64 0.68 1.64
CA VAL A 107 -8.36 1.16 2.20
C VAL A 107 -8.55 2.52 2.84
N ARG A 108 -7.55 2.96 3.59
CA ARG A 108 -7.42 4.33 4.06
C ARG A 108 -6.88 5.23 2.94
N ALA A 109 -6.90 6.53 3.21
CA ALA A 109 -6.35 7.52 2.31
C ALA A 109 -4.82 7.48 2.23
N ASP A 110 -4.17 6.91 3.26
CA ASP A 110 -2.72 6.82 3.36
C ASP A 110 -2.14 5.97 2.22
N VAL A 111 -1.12 6.53 1.56
CA VAL A 111 -0.37 5.87 0.48
C VAL A 111 1.10 5.98 0.82
N VAL A 112 1.77 4.82 0.87
CA VAL A 112 3.21 4.74 1.11
C VAL A 112 3.85 4.06 -0.10
N ALA A 113 4.92 4.64 -0.66
CA ALA A 113 5.70 3.96 -1.68
C ALA A 113 6.53 2.84 -1.03
N PRO A 114 6.56 1.61 -1.58
CA PRO A 114 7.38 0.54 -1.02
C PRO A 114 8.87 0.88 -1.05
N ASP A 115 9.58 0.58 0.03
CA ASP A 115 11.04 0.69 0.09
C ASP A 115 11.67 -0.66 -0.28
N PHE A 116 11.85 -0.87 -1.59
CA PHE A 116 12.42 -2.11 -2.12
C PHE A 116 13.85 -2.35 -1.66
N SER A 117 14.69 -1.30 -1.65
CA SER A 117 16.09 -1.40 -1.23
C SER A 117 16.19 -1.87 0.21
N ARG A 118 15.44 -1.25 1.13
CA ARG A 118 15.42 -1.65 2.52
C ARG A 118 14.92 -3.09 2.70
N TRP A 119 13.84 -3.48 2.01
CA TRP A 119 13.32 -4.84 2.13
C TRP A 119 14.31 -5.88 1.62
N CYS A 120 14.93 -5.66 0.45
CA CYS A 120 15.95 -6.55 -0.10
C CYS A 120 17.16 -6.69 0.84
N GLN A 121 17.62 -5.58 1.44
CA GLN A 121 18.71 -5.61 2.42
C GLN A 121 18.30 -6.38 3.69
N ALA A 122 17.07 -6.17 4.18
CA ALA A 122 16.54 -6.89 5.34
C ALA A 122 16.41 -8.40 5.11
N THR A 123 16.20 -8.84 3.86
CA THR A 123 16.11 -10.25 3.47
C THR A 123 17.45 -10.86 3.02
N GLY A 124 18.57 -10.14 3.19
CA GLY A 124 19.92 -10.65 2.99
C GLY A 124 20.50 -10.41 1.59
N HIS A 125 19.86 -9.59 0.77
CA HIS A 125 20.39 -9.14 -0.51
C HIS A 125 21.20 -7.84 -0.37
N SER A 126 21.92 -7.46 -1.42
CA SER A 126 22.75 -6.25 -1.40
C SER A 126 21.92 -4.98 -1.60
N ASP A 127 20.98 -5.00 -2.53
CA ASP A 127 20.08 -3.88 -2.82
C ASP A 127 18.86 -4.35 -3.63
N ALA A 128 17.97 -3.42 -3.97
CA ALA A 128 17.00 -3.57 -5.05
C ALA A 128 17.52 -2.94 -6.35
N LEU A 129 17.18 -3.54 -7.48
CA LEU A 129 17.51 -3.04 -8.81
C LEU A 129 16.30 -3.18 -9.72
N LEU A 130 16.03 -2.13 -10.51
CA LEU A 130 15.07 -2.20 -11.60
C LEU A 130 15.77 -2.76 -12.85
N THR A 131 15.39 -3.97 -13.28
CA THR A 131 16.02 -4.66 -14.43
C THR A 131 15.31 -4.42 -15.77
N GLY A 132 14.28 -3.58 -15.77
CA GLY A 132 13.40 -3.32 -16.90
C GLY A 132 12.66 -1.99 -16.75
N GLY A 133 11.42 -1.91 -17.23
CA GLY A 133 10.66 -0.65 -17.30
C GLY A 133 9.27 -0.69 -16.68
N THR A 134 8.85 -1.83 -16.16
CA THR A 134 7.50 -2.06 -15.64
C THR A 134 7.53 -2.33 -14.14
N VAL A 135 6.35 -2.30 -13.53
CA VAL A 135 6.14 -2.62 -12.12
C VAL A 135 6.63 -4.02 -11.72
N TYR A 136 6.78 -4.96 -12.67
CA TYR A 136 7.25 -6.33 -12.44
C TYR A 136 8.76 -6.52 -12.58
N ASP A 137 9.49 -5.46 -12.92
CA ASP A 137 10.92 -5.55 -13.21
C ASP A 137 11.81 -5.24 -11.98
N TRP A 138 11.23 -5.02 -10.80
CA TRP A 138 11.99 -4.89 -9.56
C TRP A 138 12.54 -6.24 -9.12
N ARG A 139 13.84 -6.25 -8.80
CA ARG A 139 14.57 -7.44 -8.34
C ARG A 139 15.40 -7.09 -7.13
N CYS A 140 15.52 -8.02 -6.18
CA CYS A 140 16.65 -7.97 -5.26
C CYS A 140 17.92 -8.42 -5.99
N VAL A 141 19.03 -7.74 -5.73
CA VAL A 141 20.34 -8.06 -6.30
C VAL A 141 21.33 -8.44 -5.21
N SER A 142 22.11 -9.49 -5.44
CA SER A 142 23.21 -9.92 -4.57
C SER A 142 24.52 -9.99 -5.35
N TYR A 143 25.55 -9.31 -4.83
CA TYR A 143 26.89 -9.33 -5.41
C TYR A 143 27.79 -10.31 -4.68
N SER A 144 28.44 -11.20 -5.42
CA SER A 144 29.41 -12.14 -4.88
C SER A 144 30.59 -12.32 -5.82
N ARG A 145 31.64 -13.02 -5.36
CA ARG A 145 32.75 -13.42 -6.24
C ARG A 145 32.32 -14.37 -7.36
N ALA A 146 31.19 -15.06 -7.20
CA ALA A 146 30.63 -15.96 -8.20
C ALA A 146 29.79 -15.24 -9.26
N GLY A 147 29.51 -13.94 -9.09
CA GLY A 147 28.71 -13.13 -10.00
C GLY A 147 27.55 -12.41 -9.31
N VAL A 148 26.67 -11.86 -10.16
CA VAL A 148 25.46 -11.12 -9.76
C VAL A 148 24.27 -12.06 -9.82
N MET A 149 23.50 -12.14 -8.74
CA MET A 149 22.28 -12.93 -8.66
C MET A 149 21.08 -12.01 -8.48
N TYR A 150 19.96 -12.37 -9.11
CA TYR A 150 18.69 -11.66 -9.00
C TYR A 150 17.63 -12.55 -8.36
N SER A 151 16.73 -11.95 -7.58
CA SER A 151 15.58 -12.63 -6.97
C SER A 151 14.34 -11.75 -7.08
N ASP A 152 13.16 -12.37 -7.11
CA ASP A 152 11.88 -11.66 -7.13
C ASP A 152 11.68 -10.82 -5.87
N VAL A 153 11.00 -9.69 -6.01
CA VAL A 153 10.53 -8.89 -4.89
C VAL A 153 9.12 -9.31 -4.50
N ASP A 154 8.92 -9.67 -3.24
CA ASP A 154 7.58 -9.80 -2.66
C ASP A 154 7.10 -8.40 -2.26
N VAL A 155 6.28 -7.80 -3.12
CA VAL A 155 5.80 -6.42 -2.93
C VAL A 155 4.88 -6.29 -1.72
N LEU A 156 4.05 -7.30 -1.43
CA LEU A 156 3.19 -7.27 -0.24
C LEU A 156 4.03 -7.34 1.03
N ALA A 157 5.04 -8.22 1.08
CA ALA A 157 5.97 -8.28 2.20
C ALA A 157 6.78 -6.97 2.34
N THR A 158 7.20 -6.39 1.21
CA THR A 158 7.87 -5.07 1.19
C THR A 158 6.97 -3.99 1.78
N CYS A 159 5.70 -3.96 1.41
CA CYS A 159 4.74 -2.99 1.94
C CYS A 159 4.54 -3.13 3.45
N ARG A 160 4.47 -4.36 3.96
CA ARG A 160 4.40 -4.61 5.41
C ARG A 160 5.66 -4.15 6.12
N GLU A 161 6.85 -4.39 5.58
CA GLU A 161 8.12 -3.89 6.14
C GLU A 161 8.16 -2.35 6.15
N THR A 162 7.81 -1.73 5.02
CA THR A 162 7.83 -0.27 4.85
C THR A 162 6.87 0.44 5.80
N THR A 163 5.72 -0.17 6.07
CA THR A 163 4.67 0.37 6.95
C THR A 163 4.78 -0.13 8.40
N PHE A 164 5.96 -0.60 8.82
CA PHE A 164 6.25 -1.03 10.19
C PHE A 164 5.31 -2.15 10.69
N GLY A 165 4.95 -3.08 9.81
CA GLY A 165 4.13 -4.25 10.10
C GLY A 165 2.63 -4.01 10.04
N TYR A 166 2.16 -2.83 9.62
CA TYR A 166 0.74 -2.63 9.37
C TYR A 166 0.24 -3.57 8.28
N ALA A 167 -1.03 -3.99 8.43
CA ALA A 167 -1.70 -4.72 7.37
C ALA A 167 -1.83 -3.79 6.15
N THR A 168 -1.40 -4.28 4.99
CA THR A 168 -1.43 -3.52 3.74
C THR A 168 -2.01 -4.36 2.62
N VAL A 169 -2.42 -3.67 1.57
CA VAL A 169 -2.59 -4.20 0.23
C VAL A 169 -1.75 -3.38 -0.73
N GLU A 170 -0.99 -4.08 -1.55
CA GLU A 170 -0.17 -3.52 -2.61
C GLU A 170 -0.97 -3.39 -3.91
N ARG A 171 -0.78 -2.28 -4.61
CA ARG A 171 -1.30 -2.06 -5.96
C ARG A 171 -0.32 -1.20 -6.75
N PHE A 172 -0.42 -1.20 -8.07
CA PHE A 172 0.21 -0.18 -8.89
C PHE A 172 -0.85 0.70 -9.55
N VAL A 173 -0.49 1.94 -9.90
CA VAL A 173 -1.36 2.86 -10.65
C VAL A 173 -1.14 2.71 -12.16
N SER A 174 0.11 2.52 -12.58
CA SER A 174 0.50 2.42 -13.98
C SER A 174 1.48 1.26 -14.17
N PHE A 175 1.08 0.23 -14.92
CA PHE A 175 1.94 -0.93 -15.18
C PHE A 175 3.29 -0.53 -15.81
N ARG A 176 3.29 0.51 -16.66
CA ARG A 176 4.48 1.01 -17.37
C ARG A 176 5.31 2.00 -16.56
N ASP A 177 4.88 2.34 -15.35
CA ASP A 177 5.66 3.14 -14.43
C ASP A 177 6.06 2.26 -13.24
N ALA A 178 7.32 1.79 -13.28
CA ALA A 178 7.88 0.93 -12.25
C ALA A 178 7.83 1.54 -10.83
N TYR A 179 7.69 2.85 -10.70
CA TYR A 179 7.63 3.55 -9.42
C TYR A 179 6.20 3.83 -8.95
N SER A 180 5.18 3.39 -9.70
CA SER A 180 3.77 3.64 -9.38
C SER A 180 3.16 2.69 -8.35
N TRP A 181 3.98 1.85 -7.71
CA TRP A 181 3.56 1.00 -6.61
C TRP A 181 3.06 1.81 -5.41
N GLN A 182 2.03 1.30 -4.76
CA GLN A 182 1.40 1.88 -3.58
C GLN A 182 1.16 0.78 -2.55
N CYS A 183 1.65 1.00 -1.35
CA CYS A 183 1.24 0.31 -0.14
C CYS A 183 0.04 1.05 0.45
N ARG A 184 -1.13 0.43 0.38
CA ARG A 184 -2.37 0.94 0.93
C ARG A 184 -2.64 0.30 2.28
N ILE A 185 -2.87 1.12 3.30
CA ILE A 185 -3.18 0.72 4.69
C ILE A 185 -4.69 0.70 4.89
#